data_AF-A0A8J7VZK8-F1
#
_entry.id   AF-A0A8J7VZK8-F1
#
_cell.length_a   1.000
_cell.length_b   1.000
_cell.length_c   1.000
_cell.angle_alpha   90.00
_cell.angle_beta   90.00
_cell.angle_gamma   90.00
#
_symmetry.space_group_name_H-M   'P 1'
#
loop_
_entity.id
_entity.type
_entity.pdbx_description
1 polymer ?
#
loop_
_entity_poly.entity_id
_entity_poly.type
_entity_poly.pdbx_seq_one_letter_code
_entity_poly.pdbx_strand_id
1 'polypeptide(L)' 'MEQKKETKELHYKMAVKLLDLMLKNGFLLPEEYKRIDALNRETFSPELQEVYA' A
#
# COMPACT_ATOMS: atom_id res chain seq x y z
N MET A 1 -2.09 -21.10 6.34
CA MET A 1 -2.80 -19.81 6.47
C MET A 1 -1.81 -18.65 6.63
N GLU A 2 -0.66 -18.82 7.30
CA GLU A 2 0.42 -17.79 7.39
C GLU A 2 1.04 -17.37 6.07
N GLN A 3 1.39 -18.29 5.17
CA GLN A 3 2.04 -17.95 3.89
C GLN A 3 1.21 -16.98 3.02
N LYS A 4 -0.13 -17.04 3.10
CA LYS A 4 -1.02 -16.10 2.40
C LYS A 4 -0.98 -14.69 3.01
N LYS A 5 -0.73 -14.56 4.32
CA LYS A 5 -0.57 -13.27 5.00
C LYS A 5 0.79 -12.64 4.68
N GLU A 6 1.86 -13.43 4.76
CA GLU A 6 3.22 -12.98 4.40
C GLU A 6 3.29 -12.50 2.94
N THR A 7 2.64 -13.22 2.02
CA THR A 7 2.56 -12.84 0.60
C THR A 7 1.83 -11.52 0.39
N LYS A 8 0.75 -11.29 1.14
CA LYS A 8 -0.05 -10.06 1.08
C LYS A 8 0.72 -8.84 1.63
N GLU A 9 1.43 -9.00 2.74
CA GLU A 9 2.30 -7.94 3.26
C GLU A 9 3.45 -7.59 2.31
N LEU A 10 4.04 -8.60 1.67
CA LEU A 10 5.07 -8.40 0.66
C LEU A 10 4.52 -7.62 -0.54
N HIS A 11 3.32 -7.98 -1.02
CA HIS A 11 2.65 -7.26 -2.10
C HIS A 11 2.32 -5.81 -1.72
N TYR A 12 1.84 -5.56 -0.49
CA TYR A 12 1.61 -4.20 0.01
C TYR A 12 2.91 -3.37 0.01
N LYS A 13 4.00 -3.92 0.56
CA LYS A 13 5.31 -3.23 0.58
C LYS A 13 5.83 -2.92 -0.82
N MET A 14 5.60 -3.80 -1.79
CA MET A 14 5.95 -3.52 -3.19
C MET A 14 5.07 -2.42 -3.80
N ALA A 15 3.77 -2.44 -3.53
CA ALA A 15 2.83 -1.41 -4.00
C ALA A 15 3.20 -0.02 -3.45
N VAL A 16 3.53 0.08 -2.16
CA VAL A 16 3.99 1.34 -1.54
C VAL A 16 5.30 1.82 -2.16
N LYS A 17 6.28 0.94 -2.38
CA LYS A 17 7.54 1.31 -3.04
C LYS A 17 7.33 1.89 -4.45
N LEU A 18 6.41 1.29 -5.23
CA LEU A 18 6.06 1.81 -6.54
C LEU A 18 5.36 3.17 -6.44
N LEU A 19 4.43 3.31 -5.49
CA LEU A 19 3.68 4.53 -5.26
C LEU A 19 4.61 5.69 -4.85
N ASP A 20 5.60 5.42 -4.00
CA ASP A 20 6.63 6.38 -3.61
C ASP A 20 7.46 6.85 -4.82
N LEU A 21 7.80 5.94 -5.73
CA LEU A 21 8.52 6.28 -6.96
C LEU A 21 7.66 7.15 -7.88
N MET A 22 6.36 6.87 -7.98
CA MET A 22 5.44 7.67 -8.79
C MET A 22 5.31 9.09 -8.22
N LEU A 23 5.19 9.25 -6.91
CA LEU A 23 5.15 10.56 -6.26
C LEU A 23 6.48 11.32 -6.44
N LYS A 24 7.61 10.67 -6.18
CA LYS A 24 8.95 11.29 -6.31
C LYS A 24 9.24 11.78 -7.72
N ASN A 25 8.76 11.06 -8.73
CA ASN A 25 8.94 11.42 -10.14
C ASN A 25 7.85 12.38 -10.66
N GLY A 26 6.93 12.84 -9.80
CA GLY A 26 5.90 13.82 -10.15
C GLY A 26 4.73 13.25 -10.96
N PHE A 27 4.58 11.92 -11.02
CA PHE A 27 3.43 11.28 -11.68
C PHE A 27 2.14 11.35 -10.84
N LEU A 28 2.27 11.67 -9.56
CA LEU A 28 1.15 11.78 -8.63
C LEU A 28 1.28 13.05 -7.80
N LEU A 29 0.13 13.66 -7.50
CA LEU A 29 0.01 14.63 -6.44
C LEU A 29 -0.05 13.92 -5.07
N PRO A 30 0.32 14.60 -3.97
CA PRO A 30 0.23 14.03 -2.62
C PRO A 30 -1.18 13.53 -2.26
N GLU A 31 -2.23 14.15 -2.77
CA GLU A 31 -3.63 13.75 -2.53
C GLU A 31 -3.97 12.45 -3.26
N GLU A 32 -3.46 12.27 -4.49
CA GLU A 32 -3.64 11.06 -5.28
C GLU A 32 -2.88 9.89 -4.65
N TYR A 33 -1.66 10.14 -4.18
CA TYR A 33 -0.89 9.18 -3.38
C TYR A 33 -1.71 8.65 -2.20
N LYS A 34 -2.27 9.56 -1.37
CA LYS A 34 -3.03 9.17 -0.17
C LYS A 34 -4.26 8.31 -0.50
N ARG A 35 -4.97 8.65 -1.59
CA ARG A 35 -6.11 7.86 -2.05
C ARG A 35 -5.69 6.45 -2.48
N ILE A 36 -4.59 6.33 -3.22
CA ILE A 36 -4.11 5.03 -3.69
C ILE A 36 -3.54 4.20 -2.54
N ASP A 37 -2.83 4.79 -1.57
CA ASP A 37 -2.35 4.06 -0.39
C ASP A 37 -3.52 3.52 0.46
N ALA A 38 -4.59 4.30 0.64
CA ALA A 38 -5.79 3.84 1.34
C ALA A 38 -6.39 2.59 0.66
N LEU A 39 -6.53 2.61 -0.67
CA LEU A 39 -7.02 1.47 -1.45
C LEU A 39 -6.07 0.26 -1.37
N ASN A 40 -4.74 0.49 -1.35
CA ASN A 40 -3.75 -0.57 -1.19
C ASN A 40 -3.84 -1.23 0.19
N ARG A 41 -4.11 -0.46 1.26
CA ARG A 41 -4.31 -1.00 2.61
C ARG A 41 -5.56 -1.88 2.66
N GLU A 42 -6.67 -1.42 2.11
CA GLU A 42 -7.92 -2.20 2.04
C GLU A 42 -7.74 -3.50 1.23
N THR A 43 -7.00 -3.44 0.12
CA THR A 43 -6.82 -4.57 -0.80
C THR A 43 -5.84 -5.61 -0.26
N PHE A 44 -4.67 -5.16 0.19
CA PHE A 44 -3.57 -6.06 0.53
C PHE A 44 -3.50 -6.36 2.02
N SER A 45 -4.02 -5.48 2.88
CA SER A 45 -3.92 -5.71 4.31
C SER A 45 -5.11 -5.19 5.12
N PRO A 46 -6.30 -5.76 4.89
CA PRO A 46 -7.46 -5.48 5.73
C PRO A 46 -7.18 -5.79 7.23
N GLU A 47 -6.22 -6.66 7.52
CA GLU A 47 -5.77 -6.98 8.89
C GLU A 47 -4.78 -5.94 9.46
N LEU A 48 -3.96 -5.28 8.64
CA LEU A 48 -3.11 -4.16 9.09
C LEU A 48 -3.86 -2.82 9.16
N GLN A 49 -5.09 -2.75 8.64
CA GLN A 49 -5.94 -1.58 8.75
C GLN A 49 -6.22 -1.23 10.22
N GLU A 50 -6.24 -2.21 11.13
CA GLU A 50 -6.29 -1.99 12.59
C GLU A 50 -4.96 -1.54 13.20
N VAL A 51 -3.82 -1.89 12.60
CA VAL A 51 -2.48 -1.67 13.18
C VAL A 51 -1.93 -0.27 12.88
N TYR A 52 -2.39 0.36 11.81
CA TYR A 52 -1.93 1.69 11.36
C TYR A 52 -3.06 2.73 11.26
N ALA A 53 -4.21 2.48 11.90
CA ALA A 53 -5.29 3.47 12.05
C ALA A 53 -4.87 4.65 12.93
#